data_AF-A0A7W0ZGL2-F1
#
_entry.id   AF-A0A7W0ZGL2-F1
#
_cell.length_a   1.000
_cell.length_b   1.000
_cell.length_c   1.000
_cell.angle_alpha   90.00
_cell.angle_beta   90.00
_cell.angle_gamma   90.00
#
_symmetry.space_group_name_H-M   'P 1'
#
loop_
_entity.id
_entity.type
_entity.pdbx_description
1 polymer ?
#
loop_
_entity_poly.entity_id
_entity_poly.type
_entity_poly.pdbx_seq_one_letter_code
_entity_poly.pdbx_strand_id
1 'polypeptide(L)' 'LDVELVDRYGLEGIGYTPQVADAVGAVDGRDADVAFLIRGPRVEDVFAVARRGERMPPKSTYFFPKPLSGLLFHPVEP' A
#
# COMPACT_ATOMS: atom_id res chain seq x y z
N LEU A 1 -9.86 -3.92 6.20
CA LEU A 1 -9.58 -5.19 5.51
C LEU A 1 -8.94 -6.12 6.51
N ASP A 2 -9.35 -7.37 6.55
CA ASP A 2 -8.77 -8.39 7.42
C ASP A 2 -7.48 -8.91 6.79
N VAL A 3 -6.37 -8.89 7.53
CA VAL A 3 -5.05 -9.33 7.06
C VAL A 3 -5.03 -10.84 6.85
N GLU A 4 -5.70 -11.61 7.72
CA GLU A 4 -5.76 -13.07 7.63
C GLU A 4 -6.54 -13.53 6.40
N LEU A 5 -7.53 -12.75 5.98
CA LEU A 5 -8.29 -13.01 4.76
C LEU A 5 -7.43 -12.83 3.51
N VAL A 6 -6.62 -11.77 3.46
CA VAL A 6 -5.74 -11.49 2.31
C VAL A 6 -4.66 -12.56 2.20
N ASP A 7 -4.06 -12.97 3.32
CA ASP A 7 -3.03 -14.00 3.33
C ASP A 7 -3.57 -15.37 2.87
N ARG A 8 -4.86 -15.66 3.10
CA ARG A 8 -5.51 -16.92 2.71
C ARG A 8 -5.69 -17.09 1.20
N TYR A 9 -6.02 -16.03 0.47
CA TYR A 9 -6.36 -16.11 -0.96
C TYR A 9 -5.18 -15.80 -1.89
N GLY A 10 -4.05 -15.32 -1.34
CA GLY A 10 -2.90 -14.94 -2.13
C GLY A 10 -3.15 -13.69 -2.99
N LEU A 11 -2.12 -13.26 -3.72
CA LEU A 11 -2.15 -12.03 -4.54
C LEU A 11 -1.93 -12.31 -6.03
N GLU A 12 -2.02 -13.57 -6.45
CA GLU A 12 -1.78 -13.96 -7.84
C GLU A 12 -2.86 -13.37 -8.75
N GLY A 13 -2.44 -12.72 -9.85
CA GLY A 13 -3.35 -12.00 -10.74
C GLY A 13 -3.85 -10.64 -10.21
N ILE A 14 -3.43 -10.19 -9.02
CA ILE A 14 -3.87 -8.91 -8.45
C ILE A 14 -2.79 -7.83 -8.61
N GLY A 15 -3.10 -6.80 -9.39
CA GLY A 15 -2.30 -5.59 -9.53
C GLY A 15 -2.64 -4.51 -8.50
N TYR A 16 -1.69 -3.64 -8.20
CA TYR A 16 -1.87 -2.49 -7.29
C TYR A 16 -1.28 -1.22 -7.90
N THR A 17 -2.08 -0.16 -7.97
CA THR A 17 -1.61 1.19 -8.32
C THR A 17 -2.20 2.23 -7.36
N PRO A 18 -1.40 3.21 -6.90
CA PRO A 18 -1.92 4.34 -6.13
C PRO A 18 -2.61 5.38 -7.02
N GLN A 19 -2.51 5.28 -8.35
CA GLN A 19 -3.09 6.24 -9.29
C GLN A 19 -4.39 5.69 -9.87
N VAL A 20 -5.46 6.46 -9.71
CA VAL A 20 -6.79 6.07 -10.22
C VAL A 20 -6.77 5.96 -11.75
N ALA A 21 -6.07 6.86 -12.44
CA ALA A 21 -5.99 6.86 -13.90
C ALA A 21 -5.37 5.55 -14.45
N ASP A 22 -4.32 5.04 -13.81
CA ASP A 22 -3.68 3.78 -14.21
C ASP A 22 -4.63 2.58 -14.01
N ALA A 23 -5.40 2.58 -12.93
CA ALA A 23 -6.37 1.51 -12.65
C ALA A 23 -7.51 1.49 -13.69
N VAL A 24 -8.01 2.67 -14.07
CA VAL A 24 -9.02 2.81 -15.13
C VAL A 24 -8.43 2.39 -16.47
N GLY A 25 -7.23 2.86 -16.81
CA GLY A 25 -6.53 2.52 -18.04
C GLY A 25 -6.29 1.02 -18.21
N ALA A 26 -5.98 0.30 -17.12
CA ALA A 26 -5.80 -1.15 -17.16
C ALA A 26 -7.09 -1.90 -17.52
N VAL A 27 -8.25 -1.43 -17.05
CA VAL A 27 -9.56 -2.02 -17.40
C VAL A 27 -9.93 -1.69 -18.84
N ASP A 28 -9.80 -0.42 -19.24
CA ASP A 28 -10.08 0.03 -20.61
C ASP A 28 -9.19 -0.67 -21.65
N GLY A 29 -7.93 -0.91 -21.28
CA GLY A 29 -6.93 -1.63 -22.08
C GLY A 29 -7.08 -3.15 -22.10
N ARG A 30 -7.98 -3.72 -21.27
CA ARG A 30 -8.16 -5.18 -21.06
C ARG A 30 -6.96 -5.90 -20.44
N ASP A 31 -6.07 -5.17 -19.77
CA ASP A 31 -4.99 -5.73 -18.95
C ASP A 31 -5.52 -6.24 -17.59
N ALA A 32 -6.69 -5.76 -17.17
CA ALA A 32 -7.42 -6.22 -15.98
C ALA A 32 -8.92 -6.37 -16.28
N ASP A 33 -9.56 -7.37 -15.68
CA ASP A 33 -11.02 -7.58 -15.83
C ASP A 33 -11.85 -6.55 -15.05
N VAL A 34 -11.32 -6.06 -13.93
CA VAL A 34 -12.01 -5.13 -13.03
C VAL A 34 -11.00 -4.34 -12.18
N ALA A 35 -11.38 -3.12 -11.79
CA ALA A 35 -10.65 -2.31 -10.82
C ALA A 35 -11.53 -1.95 -9.61
N PHE A 36 -10.95 -1.99 -8.41
CA PHE A 36 -11.60 -1.58 -7.18
C PHE A 36 -10.96 -0.28 -6.66
N LEU A 37 -11.74 0.80 -6.61
CA LEU A 37 -11.29 2.07 -6.04
C LEU A 37 -11.70 2.15 -4.57
N ILE A 38 -10.70 2.21 -3.69
CA ILE A 38 -10.90 2.19 -2.24
C ILE A 38 -10.47 3.54 -1.66
N ARG A 39 -11.25 4.04 -0.70
CA ARG A 39 -10.85 5.22 0.09
C ARG A 39 -9.58 4.89 0.88
N GLY A 40 -8.51 5.66 0.64
CA GLY A 40 -7.29 5.54 1.43
C GLY A 40 -7.53 5.86 2.91
N PRO A 41 -6.81 5.19 3.84
CA PRO A 41 -6.87 5.50 5.26
C PRO A 41 -6.30 6.91 5.52
N ARG A 42 -6.78 7.58 6.56
CA ARG A 42 -6.17 8.83 7.01
C ARG A 42 -4.91 8.53 7.82
N VAL A 43 -4.04 9.52 7.98
CA VAL A 43 -2.79 9.35 8.73
C VAL A 43 -3.06 8.99 10.20
N GLU A 44 -4.15 9.50 10.78
CA GLU A 44 -4.58 9.19 12.15
C GLU A 44 -4.95 7.72 12.30
N ASP A 45 -5.55 7.12 11.27
CA ASP A 45 -5.95 5.72 11.27
C ASP A 45 -4.70 4.81 11.29
N VAL A 46 -3.65 5.19 10.56
CA VAL A 46 -2.35 4.50 10.58
C VAL A 46 -1.72 4.53 11.97
N PHE A 47 -1.67 5.71 12.61
CA PHE A 47 -1.14 5.83 13.97
C PHE A 47 -1.98 5.08 15.01
N ALA A 48 -3.30 5.04 14.84
CA ALA A 48 -4.18 4.30 15.74
C ALA A 48 -3.90 2.79 15.68
N VAL A 49 -3.71 2.22 14.48
CA VAL A 49 -3.39 0.80 14.28
C VAL A 49 -2.00 0.48 14.84
N ALA A 50 -0.99 1.29 14.53
CA ALA A 50 0.38 1.08 15.02
C ALA A 50 0.46 1.11 16.56
N ARG A 51 -0.27 2.01 17.23
CA ARG A 51 -0.32 2.10 18.69
C ARG A 51 -0.92 0.87 19.37
N ARG A 52 -1.72 0.08 18.67
CA ARG A 52 -2.24 -1.21 19.16
C ARG A 52 -1.29 -2.38 18.92
N GLY A 53 -0.14 -2.15 18.30
CA GLY A 53 0.79 -3.23 17.90
C GLY A 53 0.28 -4.06 16.72
N GLU A 54 -0.74 -3.56 16.00
CA GLU A 54 -1.34 -4.23 14.85
C GLU A 54 -0.70 -3.77 13.54
N ARG A 55 -0.95 -4.53 12.47
CA ARG A 55 -0.51 -4.19 11.11
C ARG A 55 -1.70 -3.76 10.27
N MET A 56 -1.46 -2.77 9.41
CA MET A 56 -2.37 -2.47 8.30
C MET A 56 -2.28 -3.59 7.25
N PRO A 57 -3.37 -3.88 6.51
CA PRO A 57 -3.32 -4.77 5.36
C PRO A 57 -2.28 -4.35 4.33
N PRO A 58 -1.65 -5.29 3.60
CA PRO A 58 -0.65 -4.95 2.60
C PRO A 58 -1.24 -4.02 1.53
N LYS A 59 -0.41 -3.08 1.04
CA LYS A 59 -0.76 -2.12 -0.02
C LYS A 59 -1.94 -1.19 0.28
N SER A 60 -2.38 -1.09 1.54
CA SER A 60 -3.48 -0.22 1.97
C SER A 60 -3.09 1.26 2.17
N THR A 61 -1.79 1.56 2.22
CA THR A 61 -1.24 2.92 2.38
C THR A 61 -0.19 3.20 1.32
N TYR A 62 -0.18 4.42 0.78
CA TYR A 62 0.87 4.91 -0.10
C TYR A 62 1.42 6.24 0.42
N PHE A 63 2.64 6.24 0.96
CA PHE A 63 3.32 7.44 1.42
C PHE A 63 4.20 8.01 0.30
N PHE A 64 4.02 9.28 -0.02
CA PHE A 64 4.82 9.99 -1.02
C PHE A 64 5.32 11.35 -0.49
N PRO A 65 6.63 11.65 -0.63
CA PRO A 65 7.68 10.71 -1.02
C PRO A 65 7.78 9.56 -0.02
N LYS A 66 8.28 8.40 -0.46
CA LYS A 66 8.52 7.30 0.49
C LYS A 66 9.45 7.81 1.59
N PRO A 67 9.10 7.61 2.87
CA PRO A 67 10.00 7.94 3.96
C PRO A 67 11.36 7.29 3.69
N LEU A 68 12.44 8.04 3.87
CA LEU A 68 13.80 7.52 3.82
C LEU A 68 14.05 6.64 5.05
N SER A 69 13.35 5.51 5.15
CA SER A 69 13.59 4.51 6.18
C SER A 69 14.82 3.70 5.80
N GLY A 70 15.78 3.56 6.72
CA GLY A 70 16.99 2.77 6.50
C GLY A 70 18.17 3.51 5.86
N LEU A 71 18.09 4.85 5.71
CA LEU A 71 19.27 5.65 5.39
C LEU A 71 20.09 5.86 6.68
N LEU A 72 21.17 5.09 6.85
CA LEU A 72 22.13 5.25 7.94
C LEU A 72 23.26 6.17 7.47
N PHE A 73 23.45 7.30 8.15
CA PHE A 73 24.67 8.10 7.96
C PHE A 73 25.81 7.46 8.76
N HIS A 74 26.89 7.05 8.08
CA HIS A 74 28.15 6.71 8.73
C HIS A 74 29.00 7.99 8.78
N PRO A 75 29.25 8.59 9.95
CA PRO A 75 30.18 9.71 10.03
C PRO A 75 31.58 9.20 9.67
N VAL A 76 32.23 9.84 8.69
CA VAL A 76 33.67 9.68 8.46
C VAL A 76 34.34 10.76 9.31
N GLU A 77 35.04 10.34 10.37
CA GLU A 77 35.94 11.24 11.08
C GLU A 77 37.11 11.64 10.16
N PRO A 78 37.61 12.89 10.26
CA PRO A 78 38.70 13.39 9.42
C PRO A 78 40.00 12.60 9.56
#